data_AF-A0A815MBE0-F1
#
_entry.id   AF-A0A815MBE0-F1
#
_cell.length_a   1.000
_cell.length_b   1.000
_cell.length_c   1.000
_cell.angle_alpha   90.00
_cell.angle_beta   90.00
_cell.angle_gamma   90.00
#
_symmetry.space_group_name_H-M   'P 1'
#
loop_
_entity.id
_entity.type
_entity.pdbx_description
1 polymer ?
#
loop_
_entity_poly.entity_id
_entity_poly.type
_entity_poly.pdbx_seq_one_letter_code
_entity_poly.pdbx_strand_id
1 'polypeptide(L)'
;MTSSINRHRIDSEIEKYRIELNWTKIQDKIKQIKINEYTKFLDGEAQLELYLQQHSLIDDKNIQQAREQLRTVERTLNEANSDKKNPFDVQCLLSKLFYSQARYDDCNSSIAKALINVPKDTKDNPNRSSLLLAELFSLKGLLVEKTAPTLDKSTLNEIIQYFENSVKLSQKYYTDVEKSHHYSSENLDIENPLIELAFQRVPLLQAKNGNLSTAIEIFRSYIQNVHIKSLETMRQTLIKQFAQLLIKCVCKANYSPIKQEQMGDHKHSMYIPRDSNEETILLLLLAETSALNEAVLDWQPQYEEQRERSHHQAYTILALLAIFLARKQAYNLIADLFIGTNRLKIRLV
;
A
#
# COMPACT_ATOMS: atom_id res chain seq x y z
N MET A 1 -0.79 37.34 23.54
CA MET A 1 -1.86 36.85 22.65
C MET A 1 -1.32 36.44 21.27
N THR A 2 -0.41 37.21 20.66
CA THR A 2 0.24 36.88 19.37
C THR A 2 1.07 35.58 19.36
N SER A 3 1.75 35.25 20.47
CA SER A 3 2.53 34.00 20.60
C SER A 3 1.67 32.72 20.61
N SER A 4 0.46 32.77 21.17
CA SER A 4 -0.47 31.62 21.22
C SER A 4 -1.09 31.35 19.85
N ILE A 5 -1.45 32.42 19.12
CA ILE A 5 -2.02 32.33 17.77
C ILE A 5 -0.99 31.75 16.79
N ASN A 6 0.28 32.16 16.93
CA ASN A 6 1.36 31.61 16.11
C ASN A 6 1.62 30.13 16.42
N ARG A 7 1.51 29.71 17.70
CA ARG A 7 1.64 28.31 18.09
C ARG A 7 0.52 27.44 17.54
N HIS A 8 -0.74 27.86 17.65
CA HIS A 8 -1.86 27.12 17.06
C HIS A 8 -1.74 26.95 15.55
N ARG A 9 -1.25 27.98 14.84
CA ARG A 9 -0.99 27.90 13.41
C ARG A 9 0.08 26.86 13.08
N ILE A 10 1.18 26.83 13.84
CA ILE A 10 2.25 25.85 13.65
C ILE A 10 1.76 24.43 13.94
N ASP A 11 0.98 24.24 15.01
CA ASP A 11 0.41 22.93 15.36
C ASP A 11 -0.57 22.44 14.27
N SER A 12 -1.40 23.33 13.70
CA SER A 12 -2.24 23.02 12.53
C SER A 12 -1.42 22.64 11.29
N GLU A 13 -0.31 23.33 11.03
CA GLU A 13 0.58 23.00 9.90
C GLU A 13 1.27 21.64 10.10
N ILE A 14 1.67 21.31 11.33
CA ILE A 14 2.25 19.99 11.65
C ILE A 14 1.24 18.88 11.41
N GLU A 15 0.01 19.01 11.92
CA GLU A 15 -1.00 17.98 11.72
C GLU A 15 -1.34 17.80 10.23
N LYS A 16 -1.36 18.91 9.47
CA LYS A 16 -1.48 18.85 8.01
C LYS A 16 -0.35 18.03 7.39
N TYR A 17 0.90 18.26 7.77
CA TYR A 17 2.02 17.48 7.23
C TYR A 17 2.03 16.02 7.69
N ARG A 18 1.47 15.71 8.88
CA ARG A 18 1.29 14.32 9.34
C ARG A 18 0.26 13.57 8.48
N ILE A 19 -0.80 14.25 8.06
CA ILE A 19 -1.81 13.71 7.13
C ILE A 19 -1.22 13.53 5.73
N GLU A 20 -0.40 14.49 5.27
CA GLU A 20 0.31 14.42 4.00
C GLU A 20 1.55 13.51 4.03
N LEU A 21 1.84 12.84 5.15
CA LEU A 21 3.01 11.96 5.35
C LEU A 21 4.37 12.62 5.00
N ASN A 22 4.45 13.95 5.14
CA ASN A 22 5.62 14.73 4.76
C ASN A 22 6.56 14.95 5.97
N TRP A 23 7.35 13.91 6.28
CA TRP A 23 8.18 13.86 7.49
C TRP A 23 9.34 14.85 7.50
N THR A 24 9.88 15.22 6.34
CA THR A 24 10.97 16.19 6.23
C THR A 24 10.51 17.59 6.63
N LYS A 25 9.33 18.03 6.16
CA LYS A 25 8.72 19.30 6.57
C LYS A 25 8.38 19.33 8.05
N ILE A 26 7.97 18.20 8.63
CA ILE A 26 7.72 18.08 10.07
C ILE A 26 9.01 18.33 10.86
N GLN A 27 10.14 17.71 10.48
CA GLN A 27 11.43 17.95 11.14
C GLN A 27 11.87 19.41 11.09
N ASP A 28 11.65 20.10 9.96
CA ASP A 28 12.00 21.52 9.84
C ASP A 28 11.09 22.43 10.68
N LYS A 29 9.82 22.07 10.83
CA LYS A 29 8.87 22.80 11.70
C LYS A 29 9.15 22.55 13.18
N ILE A 30 9.53 21.34 13.58
CA ILE A 30 9.87 21.01 14.97
C ILE A 30 11.03 21.88 15.49
N LYS A 31 12.04 22.17 14.65
CA LYS A 31 13.18 23.05 15.00
C LYS A 31 12.76 24.47 15.40
N GLN A 32 11.58 24.93 14.99
CA GLN A 32 11.06 26.26 15.26
C GLN A 32 10.28 26.33 16.60
N ILE A 33 10.04 25.18 17.24
CA ILE A 33 9.24 25.06 18.46
C ILE A 33 10.16 24.76 19.65
N LYS A 34 9.80 25.27 20.84
CA LYS A 34 10.51 24.91 22.07
C LYS A 34 10.36 23.42 22.35
N ILE A 35 11.49 22.76 22.63
CA ILE A 35 11.56 21.35 23.00
C ILE A 35 10.65 21.10 24.20
N ASN A 36 9.70 20.20 24.00
CA ASN A 36 8.76 19.66 24.98
C ASN A 36 8.45 18.19 24.62
N GLU A 37 7.69 17.50 25.48
CA GLU A 37 7.30 16.10 25.31
C GLU A 37 6.60 15.83 23.96
N TYR A 38 5.72 16.74 23.53
CA TYR A 38 5.00 16.62 22.26
C TYR A 38 5.94 16.76 21.05
N THR A 39 6.89 17.68 21.06
CA THR A 39 7.89 17.80 20.00
C THR A 39 8.85 16.62 19.95
N LYS A 40 9.17 16.00 21.10
CA LYS A 40 9.96 14.76 21.15
C LYS A 40 9.20 13.59 20.53
N PHE A 41 7.89 13.49 20.80
CA PHE A 41 7.02 12.50 20.17
C PHE A 41 7.00 12.67 18.64
N LEU A 42 6.77 13.90 18.15
CA LEU A 42 6.74 14.19 16.72
C LEU A 42 8.08 13.91 16.03
N ASP A 43 9.20 14.20 16.70
CA ASP A 43 10.54 13.89 16.20
C ASP A 43 10.77 12.37 16.12
N GLY A 44 10.33 11.61 17.15
CA GLY A 44 10.35 10.16 17.14
C GLY A 44 9.50 9.55 16.03
N GLU A 45 8.28 10.07 15.81
CA GLU A 45 7.41 9.65 14.69
C GLU A 45 8.09 9.92 13.34
N ALA A 46 8.59 11.15 13.12
CA ALA A 46 9.20 11.52 11.86
C ALA A 46 10.47 10.70 11.56
N GLN A 47 11.32 10.44 12.57
CA GLN A 47 12.52 9.60 12.40
C GLN A 47 12.16 8.15 12.09
N LEU A 48 11.14 7.59 12.75
CA LEU A 48 10.69 6.22 12.48
C LEU A 48 10.16 6.10 11.05
N GLU A 49 9.24 6.97 10.66
CA GLU A 49 8.57 6.86 9.36
C GLU A 49 9.54 7.14 8.20
N LEU A 50 10.48 8.08 8.36
CA LEU A 50 11.54 8.31 7.38
C LEU A 50 12.47 7.08 7.23
N TYR A 51 12.79 6.42 8.34
CA TYR A 51 13.57 5.17 8.30
C TYR A 51 12.80 4.07 7.56
N LEU A 52 11.49 3.93 7.81
CA LEU A 52 10.65 2.91 7.17
C LEU A 52 10.36 3.19 5.69
N GLN A 53 10.41 4.44 5.25
CA GLN A 53 10.36 4.79 3.82
C GLN A 53 11.60 4.30 3.07
N GLN A 54 12.76 4.25 3.73
CA GLN A 54 14.01 3.77 3.15
C GLN A 54 14.21 2.26 3.32
N HIS A 55 13.69 1.69 4.40
CA HIS A 55 13.88 0.29 4.78
C HIS A 55 12.52 -0.39 4.96
N SER A 56 12.11 -1.16 3.95
CA SER A 56 10.83 -1.88 3.99
C SER A 56 10.75 -2.80 5.21
N LEU A 57 9.61 -2.76 5.90
CA LEU A 57 9.28 -3.62 7.05
C LEU A 57 9.29 -5.12 6.71
N ILE A 58 9.15 -5.47 5.44
CA ILE A 58 8.98 -6.86 4.99
C ILE A 58 10.35 -7.51 4.67
N ASP A 59 11.40 -6.71 4.52
CA ASP A 59 12.75 -7.22 4.23
C ASP A 59 13.50 -7.56 5.52
N ASP A 60 13.62 -8.87 5.78
CA ASP A 60 14.29 -9.41 6.96
C ASP A 60 15.79 -9.02 7.01
N LYS A 61 16.39 -8.56 5.90
CA LYS A 61 17.80 -8.09 5.88
C LYS A 61 18.01 -6.84 6.73
N ASN A 62 16.97 -6.03 6.94
CA ASN A 62 17.07 -4.74 7.62
C ASN A 62 17.02 -4.85 9.15
N ILE A 63 16.80 -6.04 9.71
CA ILE A 63 16.56 -6.24 11.16
C ILE A 63 17.74 -5.76 12.01
N GLN A 64 18.97 -6.07 11.61
CA GLN A 64 20.16 -5.68 12.39
C GLN A 64 20.35 -4.17 12.42
N GLN A 65 20.22 -3.51 11.26
CA GLN A 65 20.29 -2.06 11.14
C GLN A 65 19.18 -1.37 11.94
N ALA A 66 17.96 -1.92 11.90
CA ALA A 66 16.82 -1.41 12.67
C ALA A 66 17.09 -1.44 14.18
N ARG A 67 17.73 -2.52 14.69
CA ARG A 67 18.10 -2.64 16.11
C ARG A 67 19.18 -1.67 16.55
N GLU A 68 19.97 -1.12 15.64
CA GLU A 68 21.03 -0.15 15.96
C GLU A 68 20.51 1.29 15.81
N GLN A 69 19.89 1.60 14.68
CA GLN A 69 19.48 2.96 14.32
C GLN A 69 18.20 3.42 15.05
N LEU A 70 17.29 2.50 15.39
CA LEU A 70 16.02 2.86 16.05
C LEU A 70 16.08 2.86 17.58
N ARG A 71 17.25 2.66 18.21
CA ARG A 71 17.37 2.66 19.69
C ARG A 71 17.01 4.00 20.32
N THR A 72 17.44 5.09 19.68
CA THR A 72 17.14 6.46 20.12
C THR A 72 15.65 6.75 19.98
N VAL A 73 15.05 6.32 18.87
CA VAL A 73 13.63 6.43 18.56
C VAL A 73 12.77 5.64 19.56
N GLU A 74 13.18 4.43 19.90
CA GLU A 74 12.49 3.61 20.92
C GLU A 74 12.49 4.33 22.27
N ARG A 75 13.61 4.94 22.66
CA ARG A 75 13.69 5.71 23.91
C ARG A 75 12.78 6.93 23.88
N THR A 76 12.79 7.72 22.82
CA THR A 76 11.94 8.92 22.71
C THR A 76 10.46 8.60 22.70
N LEU A 77 10.05 7.53 22.00
CA LEU A 77 8.66 7.06 21.99
C LEU A 77 8.23 6.50 23.36
N ASN A 78 9.09 5.78 24.07
CA ASN A 78 8.79 5.30 25.42
C ASN A 78 8.69 6.43 26.45
N GLU A 79 9.53 7.46 26.34
CA GLU A 79 9.40 8.69 27.14
C GLU A 79 8.01 9.33 26.89
N ALA A 80 7.62 9.50 25.62
CA ALA A 80 6.31 10.06 25.25
C ALA A 80 5.11 9.20 25.70
N ASN A 81 5.27 7.87 25.77
CA ASN A 81 4.23 6.97 26.27
C ASN A 81 3.89 7.23 27.75
N SER A 82 4.86 7.69 28.54
CA SER A 82 4.71 7.92 29.98
C SER A 82 3.77 9.10 30.27
N ASP A 83 3.72 10.08 29.36
CA ASP A 83 2.92 11.30 29.50
C ASP A 83 1.44 11.11 29.15
N LYS A 84 1.06 9.93 28.63
CA LYS A 84 -0.32 9.52 28.28
C LYS A 84 -1.09 10.50 27.38
N LYS A 85 -0.42 11.43 26.71
CA LYS A 85 -1.09 12.45 25.88
C LYS A 85 -1.57 11.93 24.52
N ASN A 86 -1.04 10.83 24.01
CA ASN A 86 -1.50 10.13 22.80
C ASN A 86 -1.19 8.62 22.89
N PRO A 87 -1.85 7.87 23.79
CA PRO A 87 -1.47 6.47 24.05
C PRO A 87 -1.68 5.57 22.83
N PHE A 88 -2.63 5.90 21.95
CA PHE A 88 -2.86 5.16 20.71
C PHE A 88 -1.71 5.30 19.72
N ASP A 89 -1.41 6.53 19.29
CA ASP A 89 -0.39 6.80 18.27
C ASP A 89 0.98 6.23 18.69
N VAL A 90 1.36 6.43 19.96
CA VAL A 90 2.63 5.93 20.48
C VAL A 90 2.70 4.40 20.42
N GLN A 91 1.63 3.69 20.79
CA GLN A 91 1.61 2.22 20.72
C GLN A 91 1.60 1.71 19.28
N CYS A 92 0.93 2.41 18.34
CA CYS A 92 1.00 2.09 16.92
C CYS A 92 2.43 2.22 16.39
N LEU A 93 3.13 3.32 16.69
CA LEU A 93 4.51 3.55 16.26
C LEU A 93 5.48 2.54 16.91
N LEU A 94 5.34 2.27 18.20
CA LEU A 94 6.12 1.24 18.89
C LEU A 94 5.91 -0.14 18.28
N SER A 95 4.67 -0.49 17.88
CA SER A 95 4.43 -1.77 17.21
C SER A 95 5.16 -1.89 15.88
N LYS A 96 5.20 -0.84 15.05
CA LYS A 96 5.99 -0.81 13.80
C LYS A 96 7.48 -0.99 14.08
N LEU A 97 7.99 -0.29 15.11
CA LEU A 97 9.39 -0.38 15.55
C LEU A 97 9.73 -1.79 16.05
N PHE A 98 8.89 -2.41 16.88
CA PHE A 98 9.15 -3.77 17.37
C PHE A 98 9.09 -4.80 16.26
N TYR A 99 8.19 -4.64 15.29
CA TYR A 99 8.15 -5.50 14.12
C TYR A 99 9.43 -5.39 13.29
N SER A 100 9.94 -4.17 13.03
CA SER A 100 11.20 -3.97 12.27
C SER A 100 12.43 -4.56 12.97
N GLN A 101 12.39 -4.69 14.30
CA GLN A 101 13.44 -5.30 15.12
C GLN A 101 13.26 -6.83 15.30
N ALA A 102 12.24 -7.43 14.70
CA ALA A 102 11.81 -8.82 14.90
C ALA A 102 11.50 -9.18 16.37
N ARG A 103 11.00 -8.21 17.14
CA ARG A 103 10.49 -8.40 18.52
C ARG A 103 8.99 -8.62 18.48
N TYR A 104 8.58 -9.79 17.99
CA TYR A 104 7.18 -10.09 17.67
C TYR A 104 6.24 -10.10 18.89
N ASP A 105 6.71 -10.55 20.06
CA ASP A 105 5.91 -10.57 21.29
C ASP A 105 5.62 -9.16 21.83
N ASP A 106 6.64 -8.29 21.80
CA ASP A 106 6.50 -6.88 22.16
C ASP A 106 5.59 -6.15 21.17
N CYS A 107 5.75 -6.44 19.87
CA CYS A 107 4.86 -5.95 18.82
C CYS A 107 3.41 -6.34 19.10
N ASN A 108 3.13 -7.61 19.39
CA ASN A 108 1.77 -8.07 19.70
C ASN A 108 1.18 -7.36 20.92
N SER A 109 2.00 -7.20 21.96
CA SER A 109 1.64 -6.51 23.19
C SER A 109 1.30 -5.04 22.96
N SER A 110 2.08 -4.34 22.13
CA SER A 110 1.82 -2.96 21.74
C SER A 110 0.58 -2.82 20.87
N ILE A 111 0.34 -3.74 19.92
CA ILE A 111 -0.89 -3.74 19.12
C ILE A 111 -2.12 -3.90 20.02
N ALA A 112 -2.08 -4.83 20.99
CA ALA A 112 -3.19 -5.01 21.92
C ALA A 112 -3.47 -3.74 22.74
N LYS A 113 -2.42 -3.06 23.21
CA LYS A 113 -2.55 -1.77 23.93
C LYS A 113 -3.09 -0.65 23.04
N ALA A 114 -2.70 -0.60 21.77
CA ALA A 114 -3.22 0.37 20.81
C ALA A 114 -4.72 0.16 20.57
N LEU A 115 -5.16 -1.07 20.31
CA LEU A 115 -6.56 -1.40 20.03
C LEU A 115 -7.53 -1.07 21.18
N ILE A 116 -7.05 -1.05 22.43
CA ILE A 116 -7.83 -0.63 23.60
C ILE A 116 -8.04 0.90 23.64
N ASN A 117 -7.06 1.66 23.12
CA ASN A 117 -7.02 3.11 23.25
C ASN A 117 -7.40 3.85 21.96
N VAL A 118 -8.08 3.20 21.01
CA VAL A 118 -8.46 3.81 19.72
C VAL A 118 -9.28 5.09 19.96
N PRO A 119 -8.84 6.25 19.43
CA PRO A 119 -9.56 7.51 19.57
C PRO A 119 -10.95 7.43 18.92
N LYS A 120 -11.95 8.05 19.55
CA LYS A 120 -13.36 7.98 19.10
C LYS A 120 -13.58 8.68 17.76
N ASP A 121 -12.83 9.74 17.52
CA ASP A 121 -12.85 10.62 16.35
C ASP A 121 -12.19 10.01 15.10
N THR A 122 -11.52 8.85 15.23
CA THR A 122 -10.93 8.11 14.08
C THR A 122 -11.94 7.77 12.99
N LYS A 123 -13.24 7.77 13.32
CA LYS A 123 -14.33 7.49 12.38
C LYS A 123 -14.96 8.75 11.78
N ASP A 124 -14.68 9.94 12.32
CA ASP A 124 -15.41 11.15 11.98
C ASP A 124 -14.69 11.99 10.92
N ASN A 125 -13.38 12.21 11.11
CA ASN A 125 -12.55 12.99 10.18
C ASN A 125 -11.25 12.26 9.83
N PRO A 126 -10.70 12.49 8.62
CA PRO A 126 -9.38 11.96 8.27
C PRO A 126 -8.31 12.66 9.12
N ASN A 127 -7.68 11.91 10.00
CA ASN A 127 -6.55 12.34 10.80
C ASN A 127 -5.46 11.26 10.81
N ARG A 128 -4.29 11.59 11.36
CA ARG A 128 -3.17 10.63 11.42
C ARG A 128 -3.52 9.35 12.16
N SER A 129 -4.30 9.41 13.23
CA SER A 129 -4.75 8.24 14.00
C SER A 129 -5.64 7.30 13.18
N SER A 130 -6.50 7.82 12.30
CA SER A 130 -7.33 7.01 11.38
C SER A 130 -6.46 6.19 10.43
N LEU A 131 -5.39 6.79 9.91
CA LEU A 131 -4.42 6.10 9.05
C LEU A 131 -3.60 5.08 9.84
N LEU A 132 -3.10 5.45 11.03
CA LEU A 132 -2.39 4.54 11.94
C LEU A 132 -3.23 3.30 12.27
N LEU A 133 -4.55 3.45 12.42
CA LEU A 133 -5.44 2.33 12.66
C LEU A 133 -5.49 1.35 11.48
N ALA A 134 -5.54 1.84 10.24
CA ALA A 134 -5.47 1.00 9.05
C ALA A 134 -4.11 0.26 8.95
N GLU A 135 -3.02 0.99 9.21
CA GLU A 135 -1.67 0.42 9.24
C GLU A 135 -1.52 -0.64 10.33
N LEU A 136 -2.09 -0.41 11.52
CA LEU A 136 -2.07 -1.33 12.66
C LEU A 136 -2.75 -2.65 12.32
N PHE A 137 -3.89 -2.61 11.61
CA PHE A 137 -4.56 -3.83 11.15
C PHE A 137 -3.72 -4.60 10.12
N SER A 138 -3.07 -3.91 9.19
CA SER A 138 -2.13 -4.54 8.24
C SER A 138 -0.96 -5.19 8.97
N LEU A 139 -0.38 -4.49 9.95
CA LEU A 139 0.73 -4.98 10.77
C LEU A 139 0.32 -6.20 11.60
N LYS A 140 -0.90 -6.19 12.15
CA LYS A 140 -1.43 -7.34 12.89
C LYS A 140 -1.61 -8.57 11.99
N GLY A 141 -2.13 -8.40 10.78
CA GLY A 141 -2.22 -9.47 9.79
C GLY A 141 -0.84 -10.05 9.45
N LEU A 142 0.15 -9.19 9.21
CA LEU A 142 1.54 -9.59 8.98
C LEU A 142 2.16 -10.34 10.16
N LEU A 143 1.95 -9.85 11.37
CA LEU A 143 2.46 -10.46 12.59
C LEU A 143 1.91 -11.87 12.78
N VAL A 144 0.59 -12.05 12.59
CA VAL A 144 -0.04 -13.37 12.67
C VAL A 144 0.47 -14.28 11.56
N GLU A 145 0.61 -13.79 10.33
CA GLU A 145 1.17 -14.58 9.23
C GLU A 145 2.61 -15.04 9.50
N LYS A 146 3.44 -14.19 10.14
CA LYS A 146 4.83 -14.51 10.49
C LYS A 146 4.97 -15.41 11.72
N THR A 147 4.08 -15.31 12.70
CA THR A 147 4.19 -16.04 13.97
C THR A 147 3.38 -17.34 13.99
N ALA A 148 2.42 -17.52 13.07
CA ALA A 148 1.64 -18.73 13.00
C ALA A 148 2.49 -19.95 12.58
N PRO A 149 2.45 -21.06 13.33
CA PRO A 149 3.18 -22.28 12.98
C PRO A 149 2.61 -22.96 11.73
N THR A 150 1.30 -22.85 11.51
CA THR A 150 0.59 -23.37 10.35
C THR A 150 -0.53 -22.41 9.95
N LEU A 151 -0.68 -22.16 8.65
CA LEU A 151 -1.81 -21.42 8.08
C LEU A 151 -2.99 -22.36 7.88
N ASP A 152 -3.64 -22.75 8.98
CA ASP A 152 -4.92 -23.45 8.91
C ASP A 152 -6.04 -22.51 8.44
N LYS A 153 -7.23 -23.07 8.18
CA LYS A 153 -8.34 -22.27 7.64
C LYS A 153 -8.81 -21.18 8.61
N SER A 154 -8.72 -21.42 9.92
CA SER A 154 -9.13 -20.46 10.95
C SER A 154 -8.18 -19.27 11.01
N THR A 155 -6.88 -19.52 11.13
CA THR A 155 -5.86 -18.48 11.14
C THR A 155 -5.84 -17.72 9.81
N LEU A 156 -6.05 -18.40 8.69
CA LEU A 156 -6.15 -17.74 7.38
C LEU A 156 -7.33 -16.76 7.32
N ASN A 157 -8.51 -17.15 7.84
CA ASN A 157 -9.67 -16.26 7.92
C ASN A 157 -9.41 -15.05 8.81
N GLU A 158 -8.74 -15.25 9.94
CA GLU A 158 -8.36 -14.18 10.87
C GLU A 158 -7.41 -13.17 10.20
N ILE A 159 -6.37 -13.66 9.50
CA ILE A 159 -5.42 -12.82 8.75
C ILE A 159 -6.16 -12.02 7.67
N ILE A 160 -7.06 -12.68 6.90
CA ILE A 160 -7.87 -12.02 5.89
C ILE A 160 -8.70 -10.90 6.51
N GLN A 161 -9.36 -11.14 7.64
CA GLN A 161 -10.19 -10.15 8.32
C GLN A 161 -9.37 -8.92 8.75
N TYR A 162 -8.14 -9.11 9.24
CA TYR A 162 -7.27 -8.00 9.57
C TYR A 162 -6.91 -7.16 8.33
N PHE A 163 -6.52 -7.78 7.22
CA PHE A 163 -6.23 -7.04 6.00
C PHE A 163 -7.49 -6.37 5.39
N GLU A 164 -8.66 -7.02 5.44
CA GLU A 164 -9.93 -6.43 4.99
C GLU A 164 -10.30 -5.18 5.79
N ASN A 165 -10.11 -5.21 7.12
CA ASN A 165 -10.32 -4.04 7.97
C ASN A 165 -9.37 -2.90 7.62
N SER A 166 -8.09 -3.20 7.36
CA SER A 166 -7.12 -2.20 6.88
C SER A 166 -7.56 -1.56 5.57
N VAL A 167 -7.93 -2.37 4.57
CA VAL A 167 -8.38 -1.87 3.27
C VAL A 167 -9.62 -0.98 3.42
N LYS A 168 -10.61 -1.41 4.19
CA LYS A 168 -11.84 -0.64 4.42
C LYS A 168 -11.56 0.73 5.06
N LEU A 169 -10.69 0.76 6.07
CA LEU A 169 -10.34 2.01 6.77
C LEU A 169 -9.50 2.94 5.90
N SER A 170 -8.53 2.39 5.16
CA SER A 170 -7.68 3.17 4.26
C SER A 170 -8.48 3.76 3.09
N GLN A 171 -9.38 2.99 2.46
CA GLN A 171 -10.27 3.51 1.42
C GLN A 171 -11.09 4.70 1.91
N LYS A 172 -11.68 4.58 3.12
CA LYS A 172 -12.42 5.69 3.73
C LYS A 172 -11.51 6.89 3.97
N TYR A 173 -10.35 6.67 4.59
CA TYR A 173 -9.38 7.73 4.88
C TYR A 173 -9.01 8.52 3.63
N TYR A 174 -8.55 7.85 2.57
CA TYR A 174 -8.13 8.55 1.34
C TYR A 174 -9.30 9.25 0.64
N THR A 175 -10.48 8.63 0.62
CA THR A 175 -11.69 9.25 0.06
C THR A 175 -12.06 10.54 0.80
N ASP A 176 -11.98 10.53 2.13
CA ASP A 176 -12.32 11.69 2.96
C ASP A 176 -11.24 12.79 2.84
N VAL A 177 -9.96 12.41 2.73
CA VAL A 177 -8.86 13.34 2.45
C VAL A 177 -9.06 14.05 1.10
N GLU A 178 -9.35 13.32 0.03
CA GLU A 178 -9.58 13.90 -1.31
C GLU A 178 -10.78 14.87 -1.32
N LYS A 179 -11.87 14.53 -0.63
CA LYS A 179 -13.05 15.40 -0.52
C LYS A 179 -12.77 16.70 0.23
N SER A 180 -11.84 16.70 1.16
CA SER A 180 -11.64 17.83 2.05
C SER A 180 -10.96 19.04 1.38
N HIS A 181 -10.43 18.94 0.15
CA HIS A 181 -9.76 20.01 -0.65
C HIS A 181 -8.65 20.82 0.06
N HIS A 182 -8.39 20.61 1.35
CA HIS A 182 -7.43 21.35 2.18
C HIS A 182 -6.01 20.75 2.14
N TYR A 183 -5.89 19.51 1.68
CA TYR A 183 -4.64 18.78 1.53
C TYR A 183 -4.17 18.82 0.08
N SER A 184 -2.87 19.01 -0.16
CA SER A 184 -2.36 19.02 -1.53
C SER A 184 -2.39 17.61 -2.11
N SER A 185 -3.13 17.42 -3.20
CA SER A 185 -3.22 16.15 -3.93
C SER A 185 -1.85 15.60 -4.36
N GLU A 186 -0.85 16.46 -4.56
CA GLU A 186 0.51 16.08 -4.99
C GLU A 186 1.35 15.43 -3.88
N ASN A 187 1.06 15.68 -2.59
CA ASN A 187 1.80 15.06 -1.48
C ASN A 187 1.17 13.74 -1.02
N LEU A 188 0.02 13.36 -1.58
CA LEU A 188 -0.64 12.10 -1.26
C LEU A 188 -0.09 10.92 -2.06
N ASP A 189 0.83 11.16 -3.00
CA ASP A 189 1.51 10.12 -3.79
C ASP A 189 2.58 9.35 -2.99
N ILE A 190 2.68 9.59 -1.67
CA ILE A 190 3.59 8.84 -0.80
C ILE A 190 3.00 7.44 -0.58
N GLU A 191 3.67 6.46 -1.21
CA GLU A 191 3.39 5.03 -1.06
C GLU A 191 3.38 4.63 0.41
N ASN A 192 2.33 3.96 0.86
CA ASN A 192 2.24 3.40 2.21
C ASN A 192 2.33 1.87 2.13
N PRO A 193 3.53 1.28 2.31
CA PRO A 193 3.78 -0.12 2.00
C PRO A 193 2.88 -1.11 2.77
N LEU A 194 2.45 -0.75 3.98
CA LEU A 194 1.57 -1.60 4.80
C LEU A 194 0.16 -1.68 4.23
N ILE A 195 -0.38 -0.52 3.82
CA ILE A 195 -1.69 -0.45 3.19
C ILE A 195 -1.61 -1.15 1.84
N GLU A 196 -0.55 -0.91 1.08
CA GLU A 196 -0.37 -1.56 -0.22
C GLU A 196 -0.34 -3.08 -0.12
N LEU A 197 0.40 -3.57 0.87
CA LEU A 197 0.43 -4.98 1.18
C LEU A 197 -0.96 -5.52 1.51
N ALA A 198 -1.78 -4.81 2.28
CA ALA A 198 -3.13 -5.25 2.61
C ALA A 198 -3.99 -5.43 1.35
N PHE A 199 -3.99 -4.44 0.44
CA PHE A 199 -4.72 -4.52 -0.83
C PHE A 199 -4.28 -5.70 -1.70
N GLN A 200 -2.98 -6.00 -1.76
CA GLN A 200 -2.45 -7.14 -2.50
C GLN A 200 -2.79 -8.48 -1.81
N ARG A 201 -2.71 -8.53 -0.48
CA ARG A 201 -2.87 -9.77 0.30
C ARG A 201 -4.31 -10.26 0.36
N VAL A 202 -5.31 -9.37 0.54
CA VAL A 202 -6.73 -9.77 0.67
C VAL A 202 -7.17 -10.73 -0.44
N PRO A 203 -7.12 -10.35 -1.74
CA PRO A 203 -7.63 -11.22 -2.80
C PRO A 203 -6.77 -12.48 -2.99
N LEU A 204 -5.45 -12.39 -2.77
CA LEU A 204 -4.56 -13.56 -2.87
C LEU A 204 -4.83 -14.59 -1.77
N LEU A 205 -5.06 -14.15 -0.54
CA LEU A 205 -5.37 -15.03 0.59
C LEU A 205 -6.79 -15.60 0.45
N GLN A 206 -7.77 -14.82 -0.03
CA GLN A 206 -9.11 -15.33 -0.35
C GLN A 206 -9.05 -16.43 -1.42
N ALA A 207 -8.23 -16.25 -2.46
CA ALA A 207 -8.02 -17.28 -3.48
C ALA A 207 -7.38 -18.55 -2.90
N LYS A 208 -6.37 -18.40 -2.02
CA LYS A 208 -5.74 -19.53 -1.30
C LYS A 208 -6.71 -20.25 -0.37
N ASN A 209 -7.69 -19.54 0.19
CA ASN A 209 -8.74 -20.09 1.04
C ASN A 209 -9.82 -20.89 0.27
N GLY A 210 -9.69 -20.98 -1.06
CA GLY A 210 -10.64 -21.66 -1.95
C GLY A 210 -11.80 -20.78 -2.43
N ASN A 211 -11.84 -19.50 -2.02
CA ASN A 211 -12.88 -18.55 -2.41
C ASN A 211 -12.46 -17.79 -3.67
N LEU A 212 -12.32 -18.50 -4.78
CA LEU A 212 -11.81 -17.91 -6.03
C LEU A 212 -12.75 -16.84 -6.61
N SER A 213 -14.06 -17.06 -6.54
CA SER A 213 -15.07 -16.12 -7.05
C SER A 213 -15.04 -14.78 -6.30
N THR A 214 -14.90 -14.82 -4.97
CA THR A 214 -14.80 -13.60 -4.15
C THR A 214 -13.49 -12.88 -4.41
N ALA A 215 -12.37 -13.61 -4.57
CA ALA A 215 -11.08 -13.01 -4.92
C ALA A 215 -11.14 -12.26 -6.26
N ILE A 216 -11.81 -12.82 -7.27
CA ILE A 216 -12.02 -12.16 -8.58
C ILE A 216 -12.87 -10.89 -8.42
N GLU A 217 -13.97 -10.96 -7.66
CA GLU A 217 -14.83 -9.80 -7.41
C GLU A 217 -14.09 -8.69 -6.63
N ILE A 218 -13.23 -9.05 -5.67
CA ILE A 218 -12.39 -8.11 -4.92
C ILE A 218 -11.38 -7.44 -5.85
N PHE A 219 -10.66 -8.19 -6.69
CA PHE A 219 -9.73 -7.62 -7.66
C PHE A 219 -10.42 -6.63 -8.61
N ARG A 220 -11.58 -7.00 -9.16
CA ARG A 220 -12.39 -6.11 -10.01
C ARG A 220 -12.81 -4.85 -9.27
N SER A 221 -13.31 -4.99 -8.05
CA SER A 221 -13.70 -3.85 -7.21
C SER A 221 -12.53 -2.91 -6.95
N TYR A 222 -11.34 -3.42 -6.64
CA TYR A 222 -10.17 -2.59 -6.44
C TYR A 222 -9.76 -1.89 -7.74
N ILE A 223 -9.66 -2.60 -8.86
CA ILE A 223 -9.24 -1.98 -10.14
C ILE A 223 -10.27 -0.94 -10.63
N GLN A 224 -11.56 -1.17 -10.42
CA GLN A 224 -12.63 -0.26 -10.85
C GLN A 224 -12.82 0.95 -9.92
N ASN A 225 -12.73 0.76 -8.60
CA ASN A 225 -13.07 1.79 -7.62
C ASN A 225 -11.86 2.49 -7.00
N VAL A 226 -10.64 2.01 -7.20
CA VAL A 226 -9.43 2.71 -6.78
C VAL A 226 -9.14 3.84 -7.78
N HIS A 227 -9.90 4.92 -7.63
CA HIS A 227 -9.64 6.22 -8.26
C HIS A 227 -8.73 7.12 -7.43
N ILE A 228 -8.28 6.63 -6.26
CA ILE A 228 -7.41 7.35 -5.36
C ILE A 228 -6.03 7.45 -6.03
N LYS A 229 -5.57 8.67 -6.32
CA LYS A 229 -4.28 8.90 -7.00
C LYS A 229 -3.11 8.26 -6.26
N SER A 230 -3.13 8.34 -4.94
CA SER A 230 -2.16 7.69 -4.03
C SER A 230 -2.00 6.19 -4.19
N LEU A 231 -2.95 5.52 -4.86
CA LEU A 231 -2.98 4.08 -5.05
C LEU A 231 -2.84 3.69 -6.53
N GLU A 232 -2.40 4.61 -7.38
CA GLU A 232 -2.25 4.38 -8.82
C GLU A 232 -1.10 3.41 -9.15
N THR A 233 0.06 3.56 -8.50
CA THR A 233 1.20 2.63 -8.63
C THR A 233 0.80 1.20 -8.24
N MET A 234 0.04 1.11 -7.16
CA MET A 234 -0.61 -0.10 -6.67
C MET A 234 -1.58 -0.75 -7.66
N ARG A 235 -2.37 0.03 -8.39
CA ARG A 235 -3.32 -0.47 -9.39
C ARG A 235 -2.61 -1.33 -10.43
N GLN A 236 -1.42 -0.92 -10.86
CA GLN A 236 -0.62 -1.71 -11.80
C GLN A 236 -0.26 -3.09 -11.25
N THR A 237 0.20 -3.12 -10.00
CA THR A 237 0.56 -4.37 -9.31
C THR A 237 -0.65 -5.28 -9.16
N LEU A 238 -1.81 -4.73 -8.80
CA LEU A 238 -3.07 -5.47 -8.70
C LEU A 238 -3.53 -6.02 -10.05
N ILE A 239 -3.46 -5.24 -11.13
CA ILE A 239 -3.81 -5.68 -12.49
C ILE A 239 -2.93 -6.88 -12.88
N LYS A 240 -1.61 -6.78 -12.67
CA LYS A 240 -0.66 -7.86 -12.97
C LYS A 240 -0.96 -9.11 -12.15
N GLN A 241 -1.18 -8.97 -10.84
CA GLN A 241 -1.51 -10.10 -9.96
C GLN A 241 -2.84 -10.75 -10.35
N PHE A 242 -3.82 -9.95 -10.73
CA PHE A 242 -5.12 -10.45 -11.17
C PHE A 242 -5.01 -11.23 -12.47
N ALA A 243 -4.29 -10.70 -13.47
CA ALA A 243 -4.02 -11.42 -14.72
C ALA A 243 -3.31 -12.76 -14.45
N GLN A 244 -2.32 -12.79 -13.56
CA GLN A 244 -1.65 -14.04 -13.18
C GLN A 244 -2.60 -15.05 -12.53
N LEU A 245 -3.51 -14.59 -11.65
CA LEU A 245 -4.51 -15.44 -11.02
C LEU A 245 -5.47 -16.03 -12.06
N LEU A 246 -5.93 -15.23 -13.02
CA LEU A 246 -6.79 -15.71 -14.10
C LEU A 246 -6.09 -16.78 -14.96
N ILE A 247 -4.82 -16.55 -15.32
CA ILE A 247 -4.03 -17.50 -16.14
C ILE A 247 -3.79 -18.83 -15.41
N LYS A 248 -3.60 -18.79 -14.09
CA LYS A 248 -3.21 -19.95 -13.28
C LYS A 248 -4.41 -20.75 -12.75
N CYS A 249 -5.46 -20.06 -12.32
CA CYS A 249 -6.52 -20.66 -11.49
C CYS A 249 -7.91 -20.67 -12.15
N VAL A 250 -8.12 -19.94 -13.25
CA VAL A 250 -9.45 -19.76 -13.84
C VAL A 250 -9.58 -20.50 -15.18
N CYS A 251 -10.74 -21.14 -15.37
CA CYS A 251 -11.18 -21.82 -16.57
C CYS A 251 -12.62 -21.40 -16.91
N LYS A 252 -13.15 -21.83 -18.06
CA LYS A 252 -14.51 -21.46 -18.48
C LYS A 252 -15.59 -21.85 -17.47
N ALA A 253 -15.37 -22.90 -16.68
CA ALA A 253 -16.36 -23.42 -15.73
C ALA A 253 -16.41 -22.65 -14.40
N ASN A 254 -15.35 -21.97 -14.01
CA ASN A 254 -15.27 -21.25 -12.73
C ASN A 254 -15.22 -19.72 -12.88
N TYR A 255 -15.25 -19.23 -14.12
CA TYR A 255 -15.26 -17.80 -14.43
C TYR A 255 -16.64 -17.19 -14.13
N SER A 256 -16.65 -16.13 -13.32
CA SER A 256 -17.84 -15.30 -13.12
C SER A 256 -17.79 -14.09 -14.06
N PRO A 257 -18.80 -13.86 -14.92
CA PRO A 257 -18.82 -12.68 -15.78
C PRO A 257 -19.04 -11.40 -14.96
N ILE A 258 -18.60 -10.27 -15.51
CA ILE A 258 -18.78 -8.95 -14.88
C ILE A 258 -20.27 -8.59 -14.92
N LYS A 259 -20.88 -8.37 -13.75
CA LYS A 259 -22.30 -8.01 -13.62
C LYS A 259 -22.52 -6.58 -14.13
N GLN A 260 -23.41 -6.42 -15.12
CA GLN A 260 -23.65 -5.14 -15.82
C GLN A 260 -24.52 -4.13 -15.03
N GLU A 261 -24.97 -4.49 -13.82
CA GLU A 261 -25.92 -3.70 -13.04
C GLU A 261 -25.28 -2.47 -12.35
N GLN A 262 -23.95 -2.40 -12.24
CA GLN A 262 -23.25 -1.33 -11.50
C GLN A 262 -22.82 -0.13 -12.35
N MET A 263 -23.09 -0.13 -13.65
CA MET A 263 -22.64 0.92 -14.57
C MET A 263 -23.85 1.80 -14.93
N GLY A 264 -23.83 3.08 -14.57
CA GLY A 264 -24.88 4.06 -14.93
C GLY A 264 -25.04 4.25 -16.46
N ASP A 265 -25.75 5.29 -16.90
CA ASP A 265 -26.21 5.54 -18.29
C ASP A 265 -25.15 5.48 -19.42
N HIS A 266 -23.86 5.29 -19.13
CA HIS A 266 -22.76 5.17 -20.10
C HIS A 266 -22.54 3.71 -20.58
N LYS A 267 -23.58 2.86 -20.51
CA LYS A 267 -23.51 1.40 -20.76
C LYS A 267 -23.09 1.00 -22.18
N HIS A 268 -23.13 1.90 -23.16
CA HIS A 268 -22.94 1.55 -24.57
C HIS A 268 -21.56 1.91 -25.13
N SER A 269 -20.70 2.58 -24.36
CA SER A 269 -19.39 3.06 -24.82
C SER A 269 -18.18 2.36 -24.18
N MET A 270 -18.38 1.41 -23.27
CA MET A 270 -17.28 0.69 -22.59
C MET A 270 -17.24 -0.79 -22.98
N TYR A 271 -16.03 -1.28 -23.29
CA TYR A 271 -15.78 -2.69 -23.55
C TYR A 271 -15.85 -3.49 -22.24
N ILE A 272 -16.68 -4.55 -22.22
CA ILE A 272 -16.84 -5.45 -21.08
C ILE A 272 -16.41 -6.85 -21.51
N PRO A 273 -15.37 -7.43 -20.89
CA PRO A 273 -14.96 -8.81 -21.13
C PRO A 273 -16.08 -9.83 -20.87
N ARG A 274 -16.30 -10.72 -21.83
CA ARG A 274 -17.30 -11.80 -21.75
C ARG A 274 -16.74 -13.07 -21.17
N ASP A 275 -15.46 -13.34 -21.44
CA ASP A 275 -14.74 -14.55 -21.06
C ASP A 275 -13.49 -14.23 -20.24
N SER A 276 -13.01 -15.22 -19.47
CA SER A 276 -11.74 -15.12 -18.75
C SER A 276 -10.56 -14.76 -19.66
N ASN A 277 -10.60 -15.18 -20.92
CA ASN A 277 -9.56 -14.88 -21.90
C ASN A 277 -9.57 -13.40 -22.30
N GLU A 278 -10.75 -12.83 -22.56
CA GLU A 278 -10.90 -11.42 -22.90
C GLU A 278 -10.48 -10.54 -21.74
N GLU A 279 -10.84 -10.92 -20.51
CA GLU A 279 -10.45 -10.16 -19.31
C GLU A 279 -8.94 -10.24 -19.09
N THR A 280 -8.34 -11.42 -19.27
CA THR A 280 -6.88 -11.59 -19.14
C THR A 280 -6.12 -10.73 -20.15
N ILE A 281 -6.55 -10.71 -21.43
CA ILE A 281 -5.90 -9.88 -22.46
C ILE A 281 -6.05 -8.40 -22.09
N LEU A 282 -7.26 -7.96 -21.72
CA LEU A 282 -7.50 -6.57 -21.36
C LEU A 282 -6.61 -6.13 -20.20
N LEU A 283 -6.52 -6.94 -19.14
CA LEU A 283 -5.66 -6.65 -17.99
C LEU A 283 -4.18 -6.58 -18.37
N LEU A 284 -3.70 -7.50 -19.23
CA LEU A 284 -2.30 -7.49 -19.65
C LEU A 284 -1.98 -6.28 -20.54
N LEU A 285 -2.88 -5.86 -21.43
CA LEU A 285 -2.73 -4.65 -22.23
C LEU A 285 -2.76 -3.39 -21.35
N LEU A 286 -3.64 -3.34 -20.34
CA LEU A 286 -3.65 -2.25 -19.36
C LEU A 286 -2.33 -2.20 -18.58
N ALA A 287 -1.82 -3.34 -18.13
CA ALA A 287 -0.52 -3.42 -17.46
C ALA A 287 0.63 -2.96 -18.39
N GLU A 288 0.60 -3.35 -19.67
CA GLU A 288 1.59 -2.91 -20.66
C GLU A 288 1.57 -1.40 -20.84
N THR A 289 0.42 -0.80 -21.11
CA THR A 289 0.30 0.67 -21.26
C THR A 289 0.77 1.42 -20.02
N SER A 290 0.51 0.87 -18.83
CA SER A 290 0.91 1.50 -17.57
C SER A 290 2.43 1.39 -17.35
N ALA A 291 3.03 0.23 -17.68
CA ALA A 291 4.49 0.05 -17.65
C ALA A 291 5.22 0.91 -18.69
N LEU A 292 4.60 1.21 -19.83
CA LEU A 292 5.14 2.13 -20.83
C LEU A 292 5.17 3.58 -20.35
N ASN A 293 4.15 4.00 -19.60
CA ASN A 293 4.09 5.35 -19.05
C ASN A 293 5.12 5.56 -17.93
N GLU A 294 5.41 4.51 -17.15
CA GLU A 294 6.43 4.52 -16.07
C GLU A 294 7.84 4.11 -16.53
N ALA A 295 8.06 4.03 -17.85
CA ALA A 295 9.36 3.68 -18.40
C ALA A 295 10.39 4.77 -18.08
N VAL A 296 11.40 4.44 -17.28
CA VAL A 296 12.53 5.35 -17.01
C VAL A 296 13.47 5.33 -18.20
N LEU A 297 13.48 6.43 -18.95
CA LEU A 297 14.32 6.59 -20.15
C LEU A 297 15.66 7.28 -19.87
N ASP A 298 15.87 7.78 -18.64
CA ASP A 298 17.06 8.53 -18.28
C ASP A 298 18.26 7.63 -17.98
N TRP A 299 19.36 7.84 -18.71
CA TRP A 299 20.56 6.98 -18.71
C TRP A 299 21.61 7.33 -17.66
N GLN A 300 21.34 8.31 -16.80
CA GLN A 300 22.31 8.73 -15.79
C GLN A 300 22.52 7.63 -14.74
N PRO A 301 23.73 7.48 -14.17
CA PRO A 301 24.02 6.44 -13.16
C PRO A 301 23.06 6.48 -11.96
N GLN A 302 22.60 7.67 -11.58
CA GLN A 302 21.65 7.89 -10.49
C GLN A 302 20.28 7.22 -10.69
N TYR A 303 19.91 6.89 -11.93
CA TYR A 303 18.63 6.24 -12.26
C TYR A 303 18.77 4.76 -12.61
N GLU A 304 19.95 4.17 -12.44
CA GLU A 304 20.22 2.78 -12.85
C GLU A 304 19.28 1.78 -12.19
N GLU A 305 19.10 1.86 -10.88
CA GLU A 305 18.20 0.97 -10.14
C GLU A 305 16.74 1.12 -10.59
N GLN A 306 16.32 2.36 -10.87
CA GLN A 306 14.95 2.63 -11.34
C GLN A 306 14.74 2.11 -12.77
N ARG A 307 15.75 2.22 -13.64
CA ARG A 307 15.73 1.63 -14.98
C ARG A 307 15.64 0.10 -14.92
N GLU A 308 16.43 -0.54 -14.06
CA GLU A 308 16.38 -1.99 -13.90
C GLU A 308 15.00 -2.47 -13.43
N ARG A 309 14.41 -1.78 -12.44
CA ARG A 309 13.06 -2.08 -11.95
C ARG A 309 12.01 -1.94 -13.06
N SER A 310 12.05 -0.82 -13.78
CA SER A 310 11.12 -0.54 -14.88
C SER A 310 11.25 -1.56 -16.03
N HIS A 311 12.48 -1.90 -16.42
CA HIS A 311 12.76 -2.94 -17.41
C HIS A 311 12.26 -4.31 -16.95
N HIS A 312 12.52 -4.69 -15.70
CA HIS A 312 12.05 -5.97 -15.15
C HIS A 312 10.52 -6.07 -15.11
N GLN A 313 9.84 -4.95 -14.78
CA GLN A 313 8.38 -4.86 -14.78
C GLN A 313 7.81 -5.07 -16.19
N ALA A 314 8.31 -4.34 -17.18
CA ALA A 314 7.91 -4.48 -18.58
C ALA A 314 8.18 -5.89 -19.11
N TYR A 315 9.37 -6.43 -18.85
CA TYR A 315 9.73 -7.80 -19.24
C TYR A 315 8.78 -8.84 -18.67
N THR A 316 8.41 -8.72 -17.39
CA THR A 316 7.50 -9.67 -16.75
C THR A 316 6.11 -9.64 -17.40
N ILE A 317 5.60 -8.44 -17.72
CA ILE A 317 4.29 -8.29 -18.37
C ILE A 317 4.30 -8.93 -19.77
N LEU A 318 5.36 -8.65 -20.55
CA LEU A 318 5.54 -9.24 -21.88
C LEU A 318 5.68 -10.76 -21.81
N ALA A 319 6.42 -11.29 -20.83
CA ALA A 319 6.55 -12.72 -20.62
C ALA A 319 5.19 -13.37 -20.28
N LEU A 320 4.38 -12.74 -19.42
CA LEU A 320 3.03 -13.23 -19.10
C LEU A 320 2.12 -13.21 -20.33
N LEU A 321 2.20 -12.16 -21.14
CA LEU A 321 1.42 -12.01 -22.36
C LEU A 321 1.83 -13.05 -23.41
N ALA A 322 3.13 -13.30 -23.58
CA ALA A 322 3.65 -14.36 -24.45
C ALA A 322 3.19 -15.75 -23.98
N ILE A 323 3.27 -16.05 -22.67
CA ILE A 323 2.77 -17.31 -22.10
C ILE A 323 1.28 -17.49 -22.40
N PHE A 324 0.49 -16.44 -22.19
CA PHE A 324 -0.95 -16.49 -22.42
C PHE A 324 -1.28 -16.73 -23.90
N LEU A 325 -0.67 -15.98 -24.82
CA LEU A 325 -0.90 -16.13 -26.26
C LEU A 325 -0.40 -17.47 -26.81
N ALA A 326 0.72 -17.98 -26.29
CA ALA A 326 1.24 -19.28 -26.67
C ALA A 326 0.25 -20.40 -26.33
N ARG A 327 -0.37 -20.33 -25.15
CA ARG A 327 -1.44 -21.27 -24.74
C ARG A 327 -2.68 -21.17 -25.64
N LYS A 328 -2.88 -20.06 -26.35
CA LYS A 328 -3.95 -19.85 -27.33
C LYS A 328 -3.53 -20.10 -28.78
N GLN A 329 -2.29 -20.54 -29.01
CA GLN A 329 -1.72 -20.77 -30.34
C GLN A 329 -1.74 -19.51 -31.24
N ALA A 330 -1.77 -18.32 -30.65
CA ALA A 330 -1.83 -17.04 -31.36
C ALA A 330 -0.42 -16.54 -31.69
N TYR A 331 0.37 -17.33 -32.40
CA TYR A 331 1.80 -17.06 -32.64
C TYR A 331 2.06 -15.82 -33.50
N ASN A 332 1.14 -15.45 -34.39
CA ASN A 332 1.28 -14.24 -35.21
C ASN A 332 1.26 -12.98 -34.34
N LEU A 333 0.36 -12.91 -33.36
CA LEU A 333 0.30 -11.80 -32.41
C LEU A 333 1.56 -11.74 -31.55
N ILE A 334 2.10 -12.91 -31.14
CA ILE A 334 3.37 -12.97 -30.43
C ILE A 334 4.50 -12.38 -31.28
N ALA A 335 4.57 -12.73 -32.57
CA ALA A 335 5.56 -12.17 -33.47
C ALA A 335 5.41 -10.63 -33.59
N ASP A 336 4.18 -10.13 -33.76
CA ASP A 336 3.89 -8.70 -33.83
C ASP A 336 4.27 -7.96 -32.54
N LEU A 337 4.02 -8.58 -31.37
CA LEU A 337 4.43 -8.05 -30.07
C LEU A 337 5.95 -8.02 -29.93
N PHE A 338 6.67 -9.06 -30.37
CA PHE A 338 8.13 -9.06 -30.33
C PHE A 338 8.75 -8.05 -31.32
N ILE A 339 8.10 -7.82 -32.46
CA ILE A 339 8.50 -6.79 -33.41
C ILE A 339 8.21 -5.39 -32.83
N GLY A 340 7.07 -5.19 -32.18
CA GLY A 340 6.73 -3.95 -31.48
C GLY A 340 7.64 -3.65 -30.30
N THR A 341 7.99 -4.66 -29.50
CA THR A 341 8.89 -4.55 -28.34
C THR A 341 10.36 -4.36 -28.72
N ASN A 342 10.79 -4.74 -29.93
CA ASN A 342 12.10 -4.31 -30.44
C ASN A 342 12.19 -2.78 -30.53
N ARG A 343 11.07 -2.05 -30.68
CA ARG A 343 11.06 -0.58 -30.56
C ARG A 343 11.22 -0.09 -29.11
N LEU A 344 10.82 -0.90 -28.13
CA LEU A 344 11.06 -0.64 -26.70
C LEU A 344 12.50 -0.96 -26.31
N LYS A 345 13.08 -2.06 -26.83
CA LYS A 345 14.51 -2.36 -26.70
C LYS A 345 15.39 -1.27 -27.30
N ILE A 346 15.02 -0.66 -28.44
CA ILE A 346 15.77 0.46 -29.03
C ILE A 346 15.66 1.76 -28.20
N ARG A 347 14.70 1.84 -27.28
CA ARG A 347 14.56 2.97 -26.34
C ARG A 347 15.15 2.71 -24.95
N LEU A 348 15.37 1.44 -24.60
CA LEU A 348 15.84 0.97 -23.29
C LEU A 348 17.22 0.28 -23.32
N VAL A 349 17.81 0.09 -24.51
CA VAL A 349 19.22 -0.26 -24.80
C VAL A 349 19.82 0.92 -25.53
#